data_AF-A0A1P8DPQ6-F1
#
_entry.id   AF-A0A1P8DPQ6-F1
#
_cell.length_a   1.000
_cell.length_b   1.000
_cell.length_c   1.000
_cell.angle_alpha   90.00
_cell.angle_beta   90.00
_cell.angle_gamma   90.00
#
_symmetry.space_group_name_H-M   'P 1'
#
loop_
_entity.id
_entity.type
_entity.pdbx_description
1 polymer ?
#
loop_
_entity_poly.entity_id
_entity_poly.type
_entity_poly.pdbx_seq_one_letter_code
_entity_poly.pdbx_strand_id
1 'polypeptide(L)'
;MRSLSLTKAQADSLARSLEDAGYISVERKMYTRYSSLIRGDSVFLHHSLGVIRCRLNTVANGIIESMFGQPNGKTPESQDDGQMVSWFFNGYTGKSTTTL
;
A
#
# COMPACT_ATOMS: atom_id res chain seq x y z
N MET A 1 1.70 -8.48 18.77
CA MET A 1 1.13 -7.51 17.80
C MET A 1 -0.14 -8.09 17.23
N ARG A 2 -1.26 -7.34 17.18
CA ARG A 2 -2.45 -7.80 16.45
C ARG A 2 -2.12 -7.78 14.95
N SER A 3 -2.23 -8.93 14.29
CA SER A 3 -2.02 -9.04 12.84
C SER A 3 -3.15 -8.27 12.14
N LEU A 4 -2.81 -7.38 11.20
CA LEU A 4 -3.82 -6.75 10.35
C LEU A 4 -4.37 -7.80 9.37
N SER A 5 -5.66 -7.70 9.06
CA SER A 5 -6.31 -8.53 8.04
C SER A 5 -6.82 -7.64 6.91
N LEU A 6 -6.57 -8.06 5.67
CA LEU A 6 -7.11 -7.42 4.48
C LEU A 6 -7.95 -8.43 3.70
N THR A 7 -9.24 -8.17 3.66
CA THR A 7 -10.20 -8.92 2.84
C THR A 7 -10.34 -8.32 1.45
N LYS A 8 -10.86 -9.09 0.50
CA LYS A 8 -11.16 -8.57 -0.85
C LYS A 8 -12.14 -7.40 -0.81
N ALA A 9 -13.18 -7.47 0.03
CA ALA A 9 -14.16 -6.39 0.17
C ALA A 9 -13.51 -5.07 0.67
N GLN A 10 -12.55 -5.16 1.60
CA GLN A 10 -11.79 -3.99 2.05
C GLN A 10 -10.85 -3.46 0.96
N ALA A 11 -10.23 -4.35 0.18
CA ALA A 11 -9.40 -3.97 -0.96
C ALA A 11 -10.23 -3.25 -2.05
N ASP A 12 -11.43 -3.75 -2.35
CA ASP A 12 -12.37 -3.12 -3.28
C ASP A 12 -12.85 -1.76 -2.75
N SER A 13 -13.10 -1.64 -1.44
CA SER A 13 -13.46 -0.36 -0.80
C SER A 13 -12.32 0.65 -0.87
N LEU A 14 -11.07 0.21 -0.68
CA LEU A 14 -9.89 1.05 -0.84
C LEU A 14 -9.74 1.50 -2.30
N ALA A 15 -9.90 0.60 -3.25
CA ALA A 15 -9.84 0.91 -4.68
C ALA A 15 -10.83 2.01 -5.06
N ARG A 16 -12.10 1.90 -4.63
CA ARG A 16 -13.11 2.94 -4.83
C ARG A 16 -12.72 4.27 -4.19
N SER A 17 -12.25 4.24 -2.95
CA SER A 17 -11.84 5.46 -2.25
C SER A 17 -10.68 6.18 -2.95
N LEU A 18 -9.75 5.43 -3.55
CA LEU A 18 -8.66 5.98 -4.37
C LEU A 18 -9.18 6.52 -5.70
N GLU A 19 -10.09 5.82 -6.37
CA GLU A 19 -10.69 6.29 -7.63
C GLU A 19 -11.53 7.56 -7.42
N ASP A 20 -12.32 7.62 -6.34
CA ASP A 20 -13.09 8.81 -5.93
C ASP A 20 -12.17 9.99 -5.60
N ALA A 21 -10.97 9.72 -5.09
CA ALA A 21 -9.92 10.72 -4.86
C ALA A 21 -9.15 11.11 -6.14
N GLY A 22 -9.54 10.57 -7.31
CA GLY A 22 -8.98 10.91 -8.62
C GLY A 22 -7.74 10.12 -9.02
N TYR A 23 -7.45 9.00 -8.36
CA TYR A 23 -6.34 8.13 -8.77
C TYR A 23 -6.75 7.26 -9.95
N ILE A 24 -5.81 7.06 -10.86
CA ILE A 24 -5.99 6.18 -12.01
C ILE A 24 -5.31 4.84 -11.70
N SER A 25 -6.05 3.75 -11.92
CA SER A 25 -5.56 2.39 -11.72
C SER A 25 -4.88 1.83 -12.97
N VAL A 26 -3.75 1.15 -12.76
CA VAL A 26 -3.00 0.43 -13.79
C VAL A 26 -2.66 -0.95 -13.23
N GLU A 27 -3.22 -1.97 -13.87
CA GLU A 27 -2.97 -3.36 -13.50
C GLU A 27 -1.54 -3.78 -13.88
N ARG A 28 -0.83 -4.43 -12.94
CA ARG A 28 0.49 -5.03 -13.15
C ARG A 28 0.46 -6.48 -12.68
N LYS A 29 1.49 -7.24 -13.03
CA LYS A 29 1.57 -8.69 -12.77
C LYS A 29 1.35 -9.09 -11.30
N MET A 30 1.76 -8.25 -10.34
CA MET A 30 1.73 -8.59 -8.90
C MET A 30 0.88 -7.65 -8.06
N TYR A 31 0.45 -6.53 -8.63
CA TYR A 31 -0.22 -5.46 -7.92
C TYR A 31 -1.03 -4.60 -8.89
N THR A 32 -2.03 -3.92 -8.37
CA THR A 32 -2.66 -2.78 -9.03
C THR A 32 -2.00 -1.51 -8.53
N ARG A 33 -1.49 -0.69 -9.45
CA ARG A 33 -0.95 0.63 -9.11
C ARG A 33 -2.05 1.67 -9.25
N TYR A 34 -2.29 2.44 -8.20
CA TYR A 34 -3.10 3.65 -8.26
C TYR A 34 -2.16 4.84 -8.23
N SER A 35 -2.26 5.76 -9.18
CA SER A 35 -1.42 6.96 -9.19
C SER A 35 -2.23 8.20 -9.46
N SER A 36 -1.90 9.27 -8.75
CA SER A 36 -2.43 10.61 -9.04
C SER A 36 -1.80 11.14 -10.33
N LEU A 37 -2.55 12.00 -11.03
CA LEU A 37 -2.00 12.82 -12.11
C LEU A 37 -0.97 13.84 -11.59
N ILE A 38 -1.06 14.21 -10.31
CA ILE A 38 -0.06 15.02 -9.62
C ILE A 38 1.14 14.13 -9.34
N ARG A 39 2.31 14.52 -9.86
CA ARG A 39 3.53 13.72 -9.78
C ARG A 39 3.84 13.32 -8.34
N GLY A 40 4.06 12.02 -8.15
CA GLY A 40 4.74 11.50 -6.98
C GLY A 40 3.86 10.78 -5.96
N ASP A 41 2.53 10.77 -6.12
CA ASP A 41 1.64 10.01 -5.25
C ASP A 41 1.19 8.71 -5.93
N SER A 42 1.48 7.58 -5.28
CA SER A 42 1.16 6.26 -5.81
C SER A 42 0.92 5.26 -4.69
N VAL A 43 -0.05 4.39 -4.93
CA VAL A 43 -0.38 3.23 -4.10
C VAL A 43 -0.14 1.96 -4.90
N PHE A 44 0.43 0.96 -4.24
CA PHE A 44 0.65 -0.37 -4.78
C PHE A 44 -0.14 -1.36 -3.92
N LEU A 45 -1.26 -1.84 -4.44
CA LEU A 45 -2.10 -2.83 -3.80
C LEU A 45 -1.77 -4.21 -4.39
N HIS A 46 -1.09 -5.06 -3.63
CA HIS A 46 -0.70 -6.38 -4.11
C HIS A 46 -1.90 -7.33 -4.19
N HIS A 47 -1.97 -8.12 -5.27
CA HIS A 47 -3.07 -9.08 -5.49
C HIS A 47 -3.15 -10.20 -4.45
N SER A 48 -2.02 -10.50 -3.80
CA SER A 48 -1.97 -11.44 -2.68
C SER A 48 -2.71 -10.93 -1.45
N LEU A 49 -3.13 -9.66 -1.42
CA LEU A 49 -3.73 -8.97 -0.29
C LEU A 49 -2.86 -9.03 0.98
N GLY A 50 -1.55 -9.27 0.82
CA GLY A 50 -0.60 -9.31 1.92
C GLY A 50 0.09 -7.95 2.15
N VAL A 51 0.05 -7.06 1.16
CA VAL A 51 0.80 -5.79 1.19
C VAL A 51 0.03 -4.67 0.52
N ILE A 52 -0.01 -3.53 1.19
CA ILE A 52 -0.29 -2.22 0.58
C ILE A 52 0.93 -1.34 0.82
N ARG A 53 1.38 -0.64 -0.22
CA ARG A 53 2.46 0.37 -0.12
C ARG A 53 2.00 1.69 -0.70
N CYS A 54 2.34 2.79 -0.05
CA CYS A 54 2.14 4.13 -0.60
C CYS A 54 3.20 5.11 -0.11
N ARG A 55 3.17 6.34 -0.63
CA ARG A 55 4.04 7.43 -0.15
C ARG A 55 3.45 8.06 1.12
N LEU A 56 4.31 8.37 2.08
CA LEU A 56 4.00 9.07 3.32
C LEU A 56 3.50 10.50 3.01
N ASN A 57 2.64 11.04 3.89
CA ASN A 57 2.14 12.41 3.83
C ASN A 57 1.41 12.74 2.52
N THR A 58 0.73 11.75 1.94
CA THR A 58 -0.14 11.94 0.76
C THR A 58 -1.60 11.64 1.06
N VAL A 59 -2.49 12.00 0.14
CA VAL A 59 -3.94 11.72 0.27
C VAL A 59 -4.17 10.22 0.41
N ALA A 60 -3.48 9.41 -0.39
CA ALA A 60 -3.53 7.97 -0.31
C ALA A 60 -3.10 7.43 1.05
N ASN A 61 -2.02 7.95 1.63
CA ASN A 61 -1.61 7.56 2.97
C ASN A 61 -2.74 7.83 3.98
N GLY A 62 -3.33 9.03 3.97
CA GLY A 62 -4.43 9.36 4.88
C GLY A 62 -5.64 8.44 4.72
N ILE A 63 -6.00 8.09 3.49
CA ILE A 63 -7.08 7.13 3.21
C ILE A 63 -6.74 5.76 3.82
N ILE A 64 -5.55 5.23 3.57
CA ILE A 64 -5.14 3.90 4.06
C ILE A 64 -5.02 3.89 5.59
N GLU A 65 -4.47 4.95 6.20
CA GLU A 65 -4.38 5.11 7.65
C GLU A 65 -5.76 5.15 8.30
N SER A 66 -6.73 5.82 7.68
CA SER A 66 -8.11 5.86 8.20
C SER A 66 -8.78 4.48 8.20
N MET A 67 -8.41 3.61 7.25
CA MET A 67 -9.01 2.27 7.09
C MET A 67 -8.33 1.20 7.94
N PHE A 68 -7.00 1.24 8.04
CA PHE A 68 -6.20 0.14 8.60
C PHE A 68 -5.32 0.55 9.78
N GLY A 69 -5.33 1.84 10.15
CA GLY A 69 -4.47 2.39 11.18
C GLY A 69 -3.06 2.64 10.68
N GLN A 70 -2.12 2.80 11.61
CA GLN A 70 -0.73 3.15 11.31
C GLN A 70 0.00 2.03 10.55
N PRO A 71 0.97 2.37 9.66
CA PRO A 71 1.75 1.38 8.93
C PRO A 71 2.56 0.48 9.88
N ASN A 72 2.69 -0.80 9.53
CA ASN A 72 3.39 -1.81 10.32
C ASN A 72 4.62 -2.41 9.61
N GLY A 73 4.96 -1.91 8.41
CA GLY A 73 6.13 -2.31 7.64
C GLY A 73 7.07 -1.13 7.38
N LYS A 74 8.37 -1.33 7.60
CA LYS A 74 9.41 -0.38 7.17
C LYS A 74 9.74 -0.56 5.70
N THR A 75 9.90 0.55 4.99
CA THR A 75 10.52 0.53 3.66
C THR A 75 12.03 0.37 3.83
N PRO A 76 12.70 -0.55 3.12
CA PRO A 76 14.16 -0.62 3.13
C PRO A 76 14.74 0.73 2.70
N GLU A 77 15.78 1.20 3.37
CA GLU A 77 16.42 2.52 3.14
C GLU A 77 16.99 2.69 1.71
N SER A 78 16.99 1.63 0.89
CA SER A 78 17.71 1.59 -0.39
C SER A 78 16.89 1.84 -1.65
N GLN A 79 15.58 2.11 -1.57
CA GLN A 79 14.78 2.49 -2.75
C GLN A 79 13.74 3.57 -2.38
N ASP A 80 13.92 4.77 -2.95
CA ASP A 80 13.09 5.98 -2.81
C ASP A 80 13.08 6.66 -1.41
N ASP A 81 14.12 7.47 -1.14
CA ASP A 81 14.14 8.65 -0.24
C ASP A 81 13.38 8.56 1.10
N GLY A 82 13.26 7.38 1.72
CA GLY A 82 12.60 7.20 3.02
C GLY A 82 11.12 7.59 3.08
N GLN A 83 10.47 7.84 1.94
CA GLN A 83 9.12 8.40 1.89
C GLN A 83 8.03 7.36 1.63
N MET A 84 8.32 6.07 1.49
CA MET A 84 7.29 5.04 1.34
C MET A 84 6.96 4.41 2.69
N VAL A 85 5.71 4.00 2.88
CA VAL A 85 5.24 3.21 4.02
C VAL A 85 4.45 2.00 3.55
N SER A 86 4.48 0.94 4.35
CA SER A 86 3.81 -0.33 4.02
C SER A 86 2.91 -0.81 5.15
N TRP A 87 1.79 -1.42 4.75
CA TRP A 87 0.95 -2.24 5.60
C TRP A 87 1.05 -3.69 5.14
N PHE A 88 1.38 -4.54 6.09
CA PHE A 88 1.42 -5.98 5.95
C PHE A 88 0.19 -6.59 6.61
N PHE A 89 -0.46 -7.48 5.88
CA PHE A 89 -1.73 -8.09 6.23
C PHE A 89 -1.63 -9.61 6.18
N ASN A 90 -2.59 -10.28 6.80
CA ASN A 90 -2.81 -11.73 6.66
C ASN A 90 -1.56 -12.56 7.02
N GLY A 91 -0.79 -12.11 8.02
CA GLY A 91 0.44 -12.78 8.46
C GLY A 91 1.63 -12.61 7.53
N TYR A 92 1.56 -11.72 6.54
CA TYR A 92 2.72 -11.36 5.72
C TYR A 92 3.78 -10.70 6.59
N THR A 93 5.00 -11.24 6.58
CA THR A 93 6.10 -10.77 7.44
C THR A 93 7.10 -9.87 6.72
N GLY A 94 6.88 -9.56 5.44
CA GLY A 94 7.93 -9.08 4.56
C GLY A 94 8.91 -10.23 4.30
N LYS A 95 9.07 -10.67 3.05
CA LYS A 95 10.23 -11.52 2.78
C LYS A 95 11.47 -10.67 3.05
N SER A 96 12.14 -10.92 4.18
CA SER A 96 13.56 -10.64 4.32
C SER A 96 14.23 -11.39 3.17
N THR A 97 14.52 -10.70 2.08
CA THR A 97 15.62 -11.13 1.23
C THR A 97 16.90 -10.88 2.01
N THR A 98 17.13 -11.71 3.02
CA THR A 98 18.48 -12.03 3.46
C THR A 98 19.04 -12.91 2.36
N THR A 99 19.63 -12.28 1.37
CA THR A 99 20.54 -12.98 0.48
C THR A 99 21.78 -13.27 1.33
N LEU A 100 22.03 -14.55 1.56
CA LEU A 100 23.33 -15.07 2.01
C LEU A 100 24.43 -14.62 1.04
#